data_AF-A0A538CLI6-F1
#
_entry.id   AF-A0A538CLI6-F1
#
_cell.length_a   1.000
_cell.length_b   1.000
_cell.length_c   1.000
_cell.angle_alpha   90.00
_cell.angle_beta   90.00
_cell.angle_gamma   90.00
#
_symmetry.space_group_name_H-M   'P 1'
#
loop_
_entity.id
_entity.type
_entity.pdbx_description
1 polymer ?
#
loop_
_entity_poly.entity_id
_entity_poly.type
_entity_poly.pdbx_seq_one_letter_code
_entity_poly.pdbx_strand_id
1 'polypeptide(L)'
;MPAVSPTCSSARPATCASARACVSRRSSPPVVSRVTRASSTGEVSWSENDLVQATARQPGARAWYVLDDKALADEAVAERVAVATTRTDPSQLPFATPPEARVAVRVRPGITHTIGGLRIDEHAQVVGADGLFAAGVDVGGISTGGYASGLAAALVFGRIAAESALSGL
;
A
#
# COMPACT_ATOMS: atom_id res chain seq x y z
N MET A 1 -9.44 17.90 -50.75
CA MET A 1 -9.29 18.28 -49.32
C MET A 1 -8.25 17.35 -48.71
N PRO A 2 -7.18 17.90 -48.12
CA PRO A 2 -5.91 17.18 -47.92
C PRO A 2 -5.87 16.34 -46.65
N ALA A 3 -5.05 15.29 -46.71
CA ALA A 3 -4.65 14.46 -45.59
C ALA A 3 -3.82 15.27 -44.59
N VAL A 4 -4.12 15.13 -43.30
CA VAL A 4 -3.31 15.67 -42.21
C VAL A 4 -2.72 14.49 -41.44
N SER A 5 -1.44 14.25 -41.69
CA SER A 5 -0.57 13.33 -40.96
C SER A 5 -0.31 13.88 -39.55
N PRO A 6 -0.42 13.08 -38.48
CA PRO A 6 0.22 13.44 -37.22
C PRO A 6 1.71 13.11 -37.32
N THR A 7 2.51 14.17 -37.24
CA THR A 7 3.98 14.16 -37.23
C THR A 7 4.51 13.38 -36.04
N CYS A 8 5.40 12.43 -36.34
CA CYS A 8 6.27 11.78 -35.37
C CYS A 8 7.32 12.79 -34.90
N SER A 9 7.19 13.31 -33.67
CA SER A 9 8.27 14.05 -33.02
C SER A 9 9.08 13.08 -32.17
N SER A 10 10.30 12.83 -32.64
CA SER A 10 11.30 12.00 -31.97
C SER A 10 11.91 12.75 -30.79
N ALA A 11 11.63 12.29 -29.57
CA ALA A 11 12.51 12.47 -28.41
C ALA A 11 12.83 11.10 -27.82
N ARG A 12 14.11 10.87 -27.53
CA ARG A 12 14.79 9.59 -27.23
C ARG A 12 14.27 8.84 -26.00
N PRO A 13 14.58 7.52 -25.87
CA PRO A 13 13.83 6.60 -25.05
C PRO A 13 14.35 6.51 -23.60
N ALA A 14 13.44 6.52 -22.63
CA ALA A 14 13.64 5.85 -21.36
C ALA A 14 12.91 4.50 -21.44
N THR A 15 13.66 3.45 -21.72
CA THR A 15 13.20 2.06 -21.75
C THR A 15 12.79 1.60 -20.35
N CYS A 16 11.51 1.27 -20.16
CA CYS A 16 11.12 0.24 -19.22
C CYS A 16 9.97 -0.57 -19.84
N ALA A 17 10.20 -1.87 -19.99
CA ALA A 17 9.49 -2.76 -20.91
C ALA A 17 8.01 -2.96 -20.56
N SER A 18 7.18 -2.87 -21.59
CA SER A 18 5.75 -3.13 -21.61
C SER A 18 5.41 -4.62 -21.48
N ALA A 19 4.31 -4.95 -20.79
CA ALA A 19 3.59 -6.21 -20.99
C ALA A 19 2.13 -5.91 -21.37
N ARG A 20 1.76 -6.24 -22.62
CA ARG A 20 0.37 -6.20 -23.13
C ARG A 20 -0.22 -7.60 -23.09
N ALA A 21 -1.52 -7.71 -22.79
CA ALA A 21 -2.30 -8.88 -23.18
C ALA A 21 -3.78 -8.54 -23.41
N CYS A 22 -4.28 -8.97 -24.57
CA CYS A 22 -5.70 -9.03 -24.94
C CYS A 22 -6.36 -10.31 -24.38
N VAL A 23 -7.70 -10.31 -24.26
CA VAL A 23 -8.65 -11.22 -24.97
C VAL A 23 -10.01 -11.33 -24.23
N SER A 24 -10.99 -11.74 -25.02
CA SER A 24 -12.43 -11.54 -25.06
C SER A 24 -13.31 -12.23 -24.01
N ARG A 25 -14.54 -11.70 -23.93
CA ARG A 25 -15.66 -12.13 -23.08
C ARG A 25 -16.41 -13.36 -23.62
N ARG A 26 -16.93 -14.16 -22.67
CA ARG A 26 -18.22 -14.94 -22.60
C ARG A 26 -17.95 -16.31 -21.95
N SER A 27 -18.83 -17.04 -21.28
CA SER A 27 -20.09 -16.85 -20.55
C SER A 27 -20.42 -18.24 -19.95
N SER A 28 -20.47 -18.36 -18.61
CA SER A 28 -21.08 -19.46 -17.82
C SER A 28 -20.33 -20.83 -17.72
N PRO A 29 -20.71 -21.74 -16.79
CA PRO A 29 -20.03 -22.09 -15.51
C PRO A 29 -19.54 -23.57 -15.50
N PRO A 30 -19.12 -24.30 -14.41
CA PRO A 30 -18.65 -24.00 -13.03
C PRO A 30 -17.22 -24.62 -12.79
N VAL A 31 -16.83 -24.94 -11.54
CA VAL A 31 -15.54 -25.52 -11.05
C VAL A 31 -14.49 -24.47 -10.69
N VAL A 32 -14.22 -24.32 -9.39
CA VAL A 32 -13.18 -23.44 -8.85
C VAL A 32 -11.81 -24.07 -9.13
N SER A 33 -11.36 -23.94 -10.37
CA SER A 33 -10.00 -24.24 -10.81
C SER A 33 -9.48 -23.06 -11.64
N ARG A 34 -9.09 -21.98 -10.96
CA ARG A 34 -8.15 -20.96 -11.49
C ARG A 34 -7.92 -19.88 -10.44
N VAL A 35 -6.97 -20.11 -9.53
CA VAL A 35 -6.36 -19.01 -8.78
C VAL A 35 -5.39 -18.33 -9.74
N THR A 36 -5.92 -17.40 -10.52
CA THR A 36 -5.15 -16.55 -11.42
C THR A 36 -4.90 -15.25 -10.67
N ARG A 37 -3.64 -14.97 -10.31
CA ARG A 37 -3.14 -13.66 -9.84
C ARG A 37 -3.91 -13.04 -8.65
N ALA A 38 -3.21 -12.62 -7.61
CA ALA A 38 -3.67 -11.46 -6.85
C ALA A 38 -3.54 -10.21 -7.76
N SER A 39 -4.34 -10.12 -8.82
CA SER A 39 -4.48 -8.92 -9.64
C SER A 39 -5.51 -8.05 -8.93
N SER A 40 -5.09 -6.93 -8.37
CA SER A 40 -5.99 -5.79 -8.21
C SER A 40 -6.61 -5.53 -9.58
N THR A 41 -7.93 -5.73 -9.72
CA THR A 41 -8.67 -5.63 -10.99
C THR A 41 -8.91 -4.18 -11.43
N GLY A 42 -7.98 -3.27 -11.15
CA GLY A 42 -8.07 -1.84 -11.41
C GLY A 42 -6.70 -1.19 -11.60
N GLU A 43 -6.70 0.10 -11.95
CA GLU A 43 -5.49 0.93 -11.98
C GLU A 43 -4.73 0.79 -10.64
N VAL A 44 -3.44 0.46 -10.70
CA VAL A 44 -2.62 0.30 -9.50
C VAL A 44 -2.40 1.69 -8.93
N SER A 45 -3.23 2.06 -7.96
CA SER A 45 -2.91 3.16 -7.07
C SER A 45 -1.72 2.74 -6.24
N TRP A 46 -0.61 3.47 -6.38
CA TRP A 46 0.60 3.29 -5.56
C TRP A 46 0.41 3.80 -4.12
N SER A 47 -0.82 4.13 -3.73
CA SER A 47 -1.19 4.36 -2.34
C SER A 47 -0.90 3.10 -1.53
N GLU A 48 -0.04 3.22 -0.53
CA GLU A 48 0.25 2.16 0.44
C GLU A 48 -1.04 1.58 1.05
N ASN A 49 -2.05 2.45 1.27
CA ASN A 49 -3.34 2.05 1.79
C ASN A 49 -4.09 1.10 0.85
N ASP A 50 -4.00 1.26 -0.46
CA ASP A 50 -4.84 0.48 -1.39
C ASP A 50 -4.38 -0.97 -1.48
N LEU A 51 -3.06 -1.23 -1.45
CA LEU A 51 -2.52 -2.59 -1.39
C LEU A 51 -2.90 -3.30 -0.09
N VAL A 52 -2.85 -2.58 1.04
CA VAL A 52 -3.25 -3.10 2.35
C VAL A 52 -4.74 -3.43 2.36
N GLN A 53 -5.59 -2.54 1.84
CA GLN A 53 -7.03 -2.76 1.73
C GLN A 53 -7.37 -3.91 0.78
N ALA A 54 -6.67 -4.02 -0.35
CA ALA A 54 -6.84 -5.14 -1.28
C ALA A 54 -6.48 -6.48 -0.61
N THR A 55 -5.40 -6.51 0.18
CA THR A 55 -4.99 -7.70 0.94
C THR A 55 -5.99 -8.05 2.04
N ALA A 56 -6.49 -7.04 2.76
CA ALA A 56 -7.48 -7.23 3.83
C ALA A 56 -8.79 -7.84 3.33
N ARG A 57 -9.17 -7.57 2.07
CA ARG A 57 -10.37 -8.13 1.43
C ARG A 57 -10.18 -9.56 0.90
N GLN A 58 -8.96 -10.09 0.89
CA GLN A 58 -8.72 -11.49 0.51
C GLN A 58 -9.22 -12.44 1.60
N PRO A 59 -9.61 -13.68 1.25
CA PRO A 59 -9.92 -14.71 2.23
C PRO A 59 -8.79 -14.88 3.26
N GLY A 60 -9.12 -14.68 4.54
CA GLY A 60 -8.17 -14.76 5.64
C GLY A 60 -7.15 -13.61 5.73
N ALA A 61 -7.35 -12.52 4.97
CA ALA A 61 -6.47 -11.35 4.92
C ALA A 61 -5.00 -11.71 4.64
N ARG A 62 -4.78 -12.55 3.63
CA ARG A 62 -3.45 -13.04 3.23
C ARG A 62 -3.21 -12.76 1.76
N ALA A 63 -1.97 -12.42 1.44
CA ALA A 63 -1.46 -12.38 0.07
C ALA A 63 -0.04 -12.98 0.02
N TRP A 64 0.50 -13.05 -1.18
CA TRP A 64 1.85 -13.52 -1.44
C TRP A 64 2.58 -12.53 -2.32
N TYR A 65 3.80 -12.15 -1.93
CA TYR A 65 4.77 -11.58 -2.86
C TYR A 65 5.49 -12.74 -3.53
N VAL A 66 5.46 -12.79 -4.86
CA VAL A 66 6.16 -13.79 -5.65
C VAL A 66 7.24 -13.05 -6.41
N LEU A 67 8.51 -13.39 -6.14
CA LEU A 67 9.66 -12.66 -6.63
C LEU A 67 10.48 -13.55 -7.57
N ASP A 68 10.96 -12.94 -8.66
CA ASP A 68 11.86 -13.52 -9.65
C ASP A 68 13.31 -13.06 -9.42
N ASP A 69 14.24 -13.54 -10.24
CA ASP A 69 15.65 -13.13 -10.17
C ASP A 69 15.84 -11.61 -10.36
N LYS A 70 14.97 -10.96 -11.13
CA LYS A 70 15.05 -9.51 -11.39
C LYS A 70 14.71 -8.71 -10.12
N ALA A 71 13.67 -9.09 -9.40
CA ALA A 71 13.31 -8.45 -8.14
C ALA A 71 14.37 -8.69 -7.06
N LEU A 72 14.98 -9.88 -7.06
CA LEU A 72 16.04 -10.25 -6.11
C LEU A 72 17.41 -9.65 -6.46
N ALA A 73 17.57 -9.03 -7.62
CA ALA A 73 18.79 -8.28 -7.96
C ALA A 73 18.93 -6.98 -7.14
N ASP A 74 17.84 -6.49 -6.54
CA ASP A 74 17.88 -5.41 -5.55
C ASP A 74 18.29 -5.99 -4.18
N GLU A 75 19.45 -5.55 -3.69
CA GLU A 75 20.03 -6.02 -2.43
C GLU A 75 19.09 -5.81 -1.23
N ALA A 76 18.39 -4.67 -1.18
CA ALA A 76 17.46 -4.36 -0.09
C ALA A 76 16.19 -5.23 -0.15
N VAL A 77 15.80 -5.73 -1.32
CA VAL A 77 14.74 -6.74 -1.46
C VAL A 77 15.27 -8.10 -1.01
N ALA A 78 16.45 -8.49 -1.49
CA ALA A 78 17.08 -9.76 -1.16
C ALA A 78 17.29 -9.93 0.36
N GLU A 79 17.79 -8.90 1.04
CA GLU A 79 17.99 -8.90 2.51
C GLU A 79 16.67 -9.10 3.27
N ARG A 80 15.63 -8.34 2.91
CA ARG A 80 14.30 -8.45 3.55
C ARG A 80 13.70 -9.84 3.34
N VAL A 81 13.84 -10.40 2.14
CA VAL A 81 13.37 -11.75 1.83
C VAL A 81 14.18 -12.80 2.59
N ALA A 82 15.49 -12.61 2.74
CA ALA A 82 16.36 -13.55 3.45
C ALA A 82 15.96 -13.74 4.91
N VAL A 83 15.51 -12.68 5.58
CA VAL A 83 15.06 -12.72 6.98
C VAL A 83 13.56 -13.00 7.15
N ALA A 84 12.80 -13.10 6.06
CA ALA A 84 11.36 -13.31 6.12
C ALA A 84 11.02 -14.74 6.60
N THR A 85 10.44 -14.86 7.79
CA THR A 85 10.04 -16.15 8.38
C THR A 85 8.92 -16.85 7.62
N THR A 86 8.19 -16.11 6.78
CA THR A 86 7.09 -16.63 5.94
C THR A 86 7.52 -16.92 4.50
N ARG A 87 8.82 -16.89 4.22
CA ARG A 87 9.40 -17.27 2.93
C ARG A 87 9.16 -18.76 2.64
N THR A 88 8.83 -19.07 1.39
CA THR A 88 8.60 -20.42 0.89
C THR A 88 9.01 -20.54 -0.58
N ASP A 89 9.16 -21.77 -1.04
CA ASP A 89 9.37 -22.07 -2.45
C ASP A 89 8.06 -21.87 -3.25
N PRO A 90 8.06 -21.20 -4.40
CA PRO A 90 6.86 -20.98 -5.21
C PRO A 90 6.08 -22.27 -5.55
N SER A 91 6.75 -23.42 -5.68
CA SER A 91 6.12 -24.72 -5.96
C SER A 91 5.23 -25.22 -4.81
N GLN A 92 5.39 -24.69 -3.60
CA GLN A 92 4.56 -25.03 -2.44
C GLN A 92 3.26 -24.22 -2.37
N LEU A 93 3.06 -23.26 -3.29
CA LEU A 93 1.87 -22.42 -3.30
C LEU A 93 0.65 -23.18 -3.84
N PRO A 94 -0.56 -22.89 -3.35
CA PRO A 94 -1.79 -23.56 -3.79
C PRO A 94 -2.28 -23.06 -5.16
N PHE A 95 -1.42 -22.40 -5.93
CA PHE A 95 -1.71 -21.83 -7.23
C PHE A 95 -0.46 -21.78 -8.11
N ALA A 96 -0.64 -21.81 -9.42
CA ALA A 96 0.46 -21.75 -10.36
C ALA A 96 1.17 -20.38 -10.29
N THR A 97 2.49 -20.42 -10.18
CA THR A 97 3.36 -19.25 -10.25
C THR A 97 4.00 -19.12 -11.63
N PRO A 98 4.48 -17.91 -12.01
CA PRO A 98 5.31 -17.77 -13.19
C PRO A 98 6.55 -18.68 -13.14
N PRO A 99 7.02 -19.25 -14.26
CA PRO A 99 8.21 -20.12 -14.29
C PRO A 99 9.49 -19.46 -13.78
N GLU A 100 9.58 -18.14 -13.91
CA GLU A 100 10.69 -17.31 -13.43
C GLU A 100 10.65 -17.05 -11.91
N ALA A 101 9.58 -17.44 -11.22
CA ALA A 101 9.48 -17.27 -9.77
C ALA A 101 10.60 -18.05 -9.06
N ARG A 102 11.18 -17.43 -8.03
CA ARG A 102 12.25 -18.00 -7.21
C ARG A 102 11.85 -18.15 -5.77
N VAL A 103 11.05 -17.23 -5.27
CA VAL A 103 10.68 -17.19 -3.87
C VAL A 103 9.30 -16.57 -3.71
N ALA A 104 8.53 -17.10 -2.77
CA ALA A 104 7.28 -16.52 -2.34
C ALA A 104 7.36 -16.12 -0.86
N VAL A 105 6.80 -14.98 -0.50
CA VAL A 105 6.72 -14.51 0.89
C VAL A 105 5.25 -14.26 1.23
N ARG A 106 4.74 -14.95 2.25
CA ARG A 106 3.37 -14.72 2.71
C ARG A 106 3.29 -13.41 3.46
N VAL A 107 2.32 -12.58 3.12
CA VAL A 107 2.07 -11.30 3.77
C VAL A 107 0.64 -11.20 4.29
N ARG A 108 0.47 -10.31 5.26
CA ARG A 108 -0.82 -9.92 5.85
C ARG A 108 -0.80 -8.42 6.13
N PRO A 109 -1.96 -7.76 6.13
CA PRO A 109 -2.03 -6.37 6.56
C PRO A 109 -1.71 -6.30 8.05
N GLY A 110 -0.88 -5.33 8.43
CA GLY A 110 -0.61 -4.95 9.81
C GLY A 110 -1.24 -3.59 10.09
N ILE A 111 -1.83 -3.41 11.27
CA ILE A 111 -2.36 -2.12 11.71
C ILE A 111 -1.34 -1.49 12.64
N THR A 112 -0.81 -0.33 12.26
CA THR A 112 0.17 0.41 13.07
C THR A 112 -0.51 1.38 14.04
N HIS A 113 -1.49 2.14 13.55
CA HIS A 113 -2.33 3.04 14.36
C HIS A 113 -3.64 3.35 13.62
N THR A 114 -4.59 3.98 14.30
CA THR A 114 -5.84 4.45 13.70
C THR A 114 -5.69 5.87 13.13
N ILE A 115 -6.56 6.22 12.18
CA ILE A 115 -6.72 7.60 11.68
C ILE A 115 -7.72 8.41 12.53
N GLY A 116 -8.58 7.70 13.27
CA GLY A 116 -9.47 8.29 14.26
C GLY A 116 -8.76 8.50 15.60
N GLY A 117 -9.38 9.32 16.44
CA GLY A 117 -8.87 9.72 17.75
C GLY A 117 -9.70 10.88 18.32
N LEU A 118 -9.19 11.49 19.39
CA LEU A 118 -9.78 12.67 20.03
C LEU A 118 -9.80 13.85 19.07
N ARG A 119 -10.87 14.64 19.14
CA ARG A 119 -10.95 15.92 18.45
C ARG A 119 -10.22 16.97 19.29
N ILE A 120 -9.25 17.64 18.67
CA ILE A 120 -8.52 18.76 19.27
C ILE A 120 -8.78 20.06 18.51
N ASP A 121 -8.50 21.19 19.16
CA ASP A 121 -8.35 22.50 18.51
C ASP A 121 -6.90 22.75 18.04
N GLU A 122 -6.63 23.96 17.53
CA GLU A 122 -5.30 24.38 17.09
C GLU A 122 -4.25 24.46 18.21
N HIS A 123 -4.68 24.43 19.48
CA HIS A 123 -3.83 24.43 20.68
C HIS A 123 -3.60 23.03 21.24
N ALA A 124 -4.05 22.00 20.52
CA ALA A 124 -4.00 20.60 20.92
C ALA A 124 -4.83 20.27 22.17
N GLN A 125 -5.78 21.13 22.54
CA GLN A 125 -6.70 20.88 23.63
C GLN A 125 -7.87 20.01 23.14
N VAL A 126 -8.24 19.01 23.93
CA VAL A 126 -9.35 18.11 23.62
C VAL A 126 -10.68 18.85 23.76
N VAL A 127 -11.45 18.86 22.67
CA VAL A 127 -12.74 19.55 22.64
C VAL A 127 -13.70 18.93 23.65
N GLY A 128 -14.20 19.74 24.58
CA GLY A 128 -15.13 19.32 25.63
C GLY A 128 -14.46 18.72 26.88
N ALA A 129 -13.14 18.82 27.01
CA ALA A 129 -12.39 18.42 28.20
C ALA A 129 -11.36 19.48 28.59
N ASP A 130 -11.64 20.22 29.66
CA ASP A 130 -10.77 21.29 30.13
C ASP A 130 -9.46 20.75 30.71
N GLY A 131 -8.33 21.35 30.32
CA GLY A 131 -6.99 20.96 30.78
C GLY A 131 -6.48 19.64 30.21
N LEU A 132 -7.21 19.00 29.29
CA LEU A 132 -6.77 17.77 28.61
C LEU A 132 -6.20 18.11 27.23
N PHE A 133 -4.97 17.67 26.98
CA PHE A 133 -4.30 17.83 25.69
C PHE A 133 -4.00 16.46 25.06
N ALA A 134 -4.03 16.39 23.74
CA ALA A 134 -3.75 15.16 23.00
C ALA A 134 -2.89 15.46 21.76
N ALA A 135 -2.05 14.50 21.37
CA ALA A 135 -1.15 14.64 20.23
C ALA A 135 -0.93 13.30 19.53
N GLY A 136 -0.33 13.35 18.34
CA GLY A 136 0.05 12.14 17.61
C GLY A 136 -1.16 11.28 17.23
N VAL A 137 -1.03 9.97 17.45
CA VAL A 137 -2.04 8.99 17.02
C VAL A 137 -3.24 8.89 17.94
N ASP A 138 -3.23 9.61 19.07
CA ASP A 138 -4.41 9.79 19.93
C ASP A 138 -5.39 10.81 19.33
N VAL A 139 -4.94 11.62 18.36
CA VAL A 139 -5.73 12.65 17.70
C VAL A 139 -6.34 12.14 16.41
N GLY A 140 -7.62 12.41 16.22
CA GLY A 140 -8.36 12.08 15.00
C GLY A 140 -8.42 13.24 14.00
N GLY A 141 -8.71 12.92 12.75
CA GLY A 141 -9.10 13.91 11.74
C GLY A 141 -7.95 14.59 10.98
N ILE A 142 -6.70 14.22 11.26
CA ILE A 142 -5.51 14.75 10.55
C ILE A 142 -5.35 14.10 9.16
N SER A 143 -5.71 12.83 9.01
CA SER A 143 -5.48 12.02 7.80
C SER A 143 -6.79 11.50 7.19
N THR A 144 -7.74 12.39 6.87
CA THR A 144 -9.13 12.03 6.49
C THR A 144 -9.35 11.58 5.04
N GLY A 145 -8.32 11.61 4.18
CA GLY A 145 -8.37 11.15 2.79
C GLY A 145 -7.20 10.27 2.36
N GLY A 146 -6.30 9.95 3.29
CA GLY A 146 -5.03 9.28 3.05
C GLY A 146 -4.07 9.51 4.21
N TYR A 147 -3.05 8.66 4.33
CA TYR A 147 -2.05 8.78 5.39
C TYR A 147 -1.04 9.90 5.08
N ALA A 148 -0.97 10.92 5.95
CA ALA A 148 -0.08 12.07 5.76
C ALA A 148 1.28 11.92 6.48
N SER A 149 1.28 11.32 7.69
CA SER A 149 2.44 10.87 8.51
C SER A 149 2.09 10.96 10.00
N GLY A 150 2.09 9.84 10.72
CA GLY A 150 1.83 9.81 12.16
C GLY A 150 2.95 10.45 12.99
N LEU A 151 4.20 10.36 12.53
CA LEU A 151 5.34 10.98 13.20
C LEU A 151 5.32 12.51 13.08
N ALA A 152 4.92 13.05 11.92
CA ALA A 152 4.77 14.49 11.75
C ALA A 152 3.65 15.04 12.65
N ALA A 153 2.50 14.34 12.68
CA ALA A 153 1.39 14.67 13.58
C ALA A 153 1.82 14.65 15.06
N ALA A 154 2.58 13.63 15.47
CA ALA A 154 3.10 13.53 16.84
C ALA A 154 4.07 14.65 17.18
N LEU A 155 5.01 14.97 16.30
CA LEU A 155 5.99 16.03 16.55
C LEU A 155 5.35 17.41 16.66
N VAL A 156 4.48 17.75 15.71
CA VAL A 156 3.86 19.09 15.65
C VAL A 156 2.86 19.27 16.79
N PHE A 157 1.86 18.39 16.92
CA PHE A 157 0.87 18.55 17.98
C PHE A 157 1.43 18.23 19.36
N GLY A 158 2.45 17.39 19.48
CA GLY A 158 3.12 17.15 20.76
C GLY A 158 3.81 18.40 21.29
N ARG A 159 4.46 19.16 20.40
CA ARG A 159 5.05 20.45 20.77
C ARG A 159 3.99 21.48 21.14
N ILE A 160 2.94 21.61 20.33
CA ILE A 160 1.83 22.55 20.59
C ILE A 160 1.17 22.22 21.93
N ALA A 161 0.85 20.94 22.20
CA ALA A 161 0.26 20.50 23.45
C ALA A 161 1.13 20.89 24.66
N ALA A 162 2.44 20.71 24.57
CA ALA A 162 3.36 21.10 25.63
C ALA A 162 3.39 22.62 25.87
N GLU A 163 3.51 23.42 24.81
CA GLU A 163 3.53 24.90 24.91
C GLU A 163 2.19 25.44 25.46
N SER A 164 1.06 24.90 25.00
CA SER A 164 -0.28 25.27 25.48
C SER A 164 -0.49 24.88 26.94
N ALA A 165 -0.13 23.65 27.34
CA ALA A 165 -0.28 23.17 28.72
C ALA A 165 0.54 24.01 29.70
N LEU A 166 1.75 24.43 29.31
CA LEU A 166 2.60 25.30 30.14
C LEU A 166 2.11 26.76 30.21
N SER A 167 1.36 27.22 29.20
CA SER A 167 0.81 28.59 29.18
C SER A 167 -0.50 28.71 29.95
N GLY A 168 -1.19 27.59 30.18
CA GLY A 168 -2.42 27.51 30.98
C GLY A 168 -2.20 27.19 32.46
N LEU A 169 -0.96 26.97 32.90
CA LEU A 169 -0.53 26.89 34.29
C LEU A 169 -0.20 28.29 34.84
#